data_AF-A0A448ML43-F1
#
_entry.id   AF-A0A448ML43-F1
#
_cell.length_a   1.000
_cell.length_b   1.000
_cell.length_c   1.000
_cell.angle_alpha   90.00
_cell.angle_beta   90.00
_cell.angle_gamma   90.00
#
_symmetry.space_group_name_H-M   'P 1'
#
loop_
_entity.id
_entity.type
_entity.pdbx_description
1 polymer ?
#
loop_
_entity_poly.entity_id
_entity_poly.type
_entity_poly.pdbx_seq_one_letter_code
_entity_poly.pdbx_strand_id
1 'polypeptide(L)' 'MNFEVWAAKGRETQLSGVFMYAVFQSGGKQHRVSEGQVVRLEKLELATGATVEFDSVLMVVNGEDVKIGAPVVAGAK' A
#
# COMPACT_ATOMS: atom_id res chain seq x y z
N MET A 1 -18.44 3.20 -31.56
CA MET A 1 -18.26 3.84 -30.24
C MET A 1 -16.76 3.91 -30.00
N ASN A 2 -16.19 5.09 -30.17
CA ASN A 2 -14.75 5.33 -29.99
C ASN A 2 -14.49 5.73 -28.55
N PHE A 3 -13.51 5.11 -27.91
CA PHE A 3 -12.95 5.57 -26.64
C PHE A 3 -11.58 6.19 -26.95
N GLU A 4 -11.48 7.50 -26.77
CA GLU A 4 -10.22 8.22 -26.88
C GLU A 4 -9.40 7.99 -25.60
N VAL A 5 -8.28 7.29 -25.75
CA VAL A 5 -7.26 7.18 -24.72
C VAL A 5 -6.51 8.51 -24.65
N TRP A 6 -6.66 9.24 -23.54
CA TRP A 6 -5.81 10.38 -23.25
C TRP A 6 -4.40 9.87 -22.92
N ALA A 7 -3.56 9.74 -23.95
CA ALA A 7 -2.12 9.62 -23.78
C ALA A 7 -1.59 10.97 -23.25
N ALA A 8 -1.49 11.08 -21.93
CA ALA A 8 -0.86 12.23 -21.28
C ALA A 8 0.60 12.34 -21.75
N LYS A 9 0.82 13.28 -22.65
CA LYS A 9 2.12 13.69 -23.20
C LYS A 9 2.98 14.26 -22.07
N GLY A 10 4.17 13.69 -21.85
CA GLY A 10 5.28 14.38 -21.20
C GLY A 10 5.13 14.68 -19.71
N ARG A 11 4.81 13.69 -18.88
CA ARG A 11 5.36 13.70 -17.51
C ARG A 11 6.62 12.86 -17.53
N GLU A 12 7.75 13.54 -17.67
CA GLU A 12 9.01 13.05 -17.13
C GLU A 12 8.78 12.85 -15.64
N THR A 13 8.34 11.65 -15.28
CA THR A 13 8.18 11.28 -13.89
C THR A 13 9.59 11.34 -13.33
N GLN A 14 9.88 12.36 -12.51
CA GLN A 14 11.01 12.29 -11.60
C GLN A 14 10.77 11.04 -10.74
N LEU A 15 11.28 9.89 -11.18
CA LEU A 15 11.33 8.65 -10.41
C LEU A 15 12.49 8.79 -9.42
N SER A 16 12.46 9.83 -8.60
CA SER A 16 13.28 9.95 -7.40
C SER A 16 12.47 9.61 -6.15
N GLY A 17 11.23 9.17 -6.30
CA GLY A 17 10.40 8.66 -5.22
C GLY A 17 10.38 7.14 -5.28
N VAL A 18 11.02 6.52 -4.31
CA VAL A 18 10.91 5.08 -4.07
C VAL A 18 9.41 4.75 -3.92
N PHE A 19 8.82 4.01 -4.86
CA PHE A 19 7.41 3.62 -4.75
C PHE A 19 7.27 2.58 -3.64
N MET A 20 6.97 3.05 -2.43
CA MET A 20 6.76 2.19 -1.28
C MET A 20 5.28 1.83 -1.12
N TYR A 21 4.97 0.54 -1.17
CA TYR A 21 3.64 0.03 -0.87
C TYR A 21 3.72 -1.24 -0.04
N ALA A 22 2.74 -1.43 0.84
CA ALA A 22 2.59 -2.60 1.67
C ALA A 22 1.25 -3.28 1.39
N VAL A 23 1.24 -4.60 1.50
CA VAL A 23 0.03 -5.42 1.48
C VAL A 23 -0.10 -6.06 2.86
N PHE A 24 -1.20 -5.81 3.53
CA PHE A 24 -1.49 -6.34 4.86
C PHE A 24 -2.90 -6.94 4.90
N GLN A 25 -3.14 -7.80 5.88
CA GLN A 25 -4.45 -8.40 6.11
C GLN A 25 -5.16 -7.72 7.29
N SER A 26 -6.40 -7.30 7.06
CA SER A 26 -7.29 -6.73 8.09
C SER A 26 -8.72 -7.21 7.84
N GLY A 27 -9.45 -7.61 8.88
CA GLY A 27 -10.84 -8.10 8.75
C GLY A 27 -10.96 -9.33 7.84
N GLY A 28 -9.90 -10.15 7.73
CA GLY A 28 -9.85 -11.29 6.82
C GLY A 28 -9.60 -10.96 5.34
N LYS A 29 -9.51 -9.67 4.97
CA LYS A 29 -9.24 -9.21 3.60
C LYS A 29 -7.82 -8.66 3.45
N GLN A 30 -7.26 -8.76 2.26
CA GLN A 30 -5.98 -8.14 1.94
C GLN A 30 -6.17 -6.72 1.42
N HIS A 31 -5.41 -5.78 1.97
CA HIS A 31 -5.44 -4.37 1.62
C HIS A 31 -4.05 -3.93 1.16
N ARG A 32 -3.99 -3.14 0.08
CA ARG A 32 -2.78 -2.47 -0.39
C ARG A 32 -2.80 -1.02 0.05
N VAL A 33 -1.73 -0.58 0.69
CA VAL A 33 -1.50 0.81 1.07
C VAL A 33 -0.17 1.30 0.52
N SER A 34 -0.11 2.57 0.19
CA SER A 34 1.14 3.26 -0.14
C SER A 34 1.34 4.40 0.86
N GLU A 35 2.57 4.86 1.03
CA GLU A 35 2.85 6.00 1.90
C GLU A 35 2.00 7.22 1.48
N GLY A 36 1.33 7.85 2.45
CA GLY A 36 0.43 9.00 2.21
C GLY A 36 -0.94 8.65 1.62
N GLN A 37 -1.24 7.37 1.38
CA GLN A 37 -2.53 6.94 0.85
C GLN A 37 -3.55 6.65 1.97
N VAL A 38 -4.80 7.04 1.75
CA VAL A 38 -5.93 6.68 2.62
C VAL A 38 -6.56 5.38 2.13
N VAL A 39 -6.63 4.37 3.01
CA VAL A 39 -7.28 3.08 2.74
C VAL A 39 -8.55 2.96 3.58
N ARG A 40 -9.65 2.52 2.95
CA ARG A 40 -10.88 2.19 3.66
C ARG A 40 -10.79 0.77 4.18
N LEU A 41 -10.83 0.63 5.50
CA LEU A 41 -10.86 -0.64 6.20
C LEU A 41 -12.24 -0.89 6.79
N GLU A 42 -12.45 -2.11 7.30
CA GLU A 42 -13.61 -2.41 8.12
C GLU A 42 -13.55 -1.62 9.44
N LYS A 43 -14.65 -1.63 10.19
CA LYS A 43 -14.75 -0.87 11.44
C LYS A 43 -13.73 -1.42 12.45
N LEU A 44 -12.76 -0.60 12.82
CA LEU A 44 -11.80 -0.86 13.89
C LEU A 44 -12.28 -0.15 15.16
N GLU A 45 -12.21 -0.80 16.32
CA GLU A 45 -12.54 -0.20 17.62
C GLU A 45 -11.40 0.69 18.14
N LEU A 46 -11.06 1.73 17.38
CA LEU A 46 -9.95 2.63 17.66
C LEU A 46 -10.44 4.07 17.65
N ALA A 47 -9.85 4.91 18.51
CA ALA A 47 -10.16 6.34 18.54
C ALA A 47 -9.76 7.01 17.22
N THR A 48 -10.50 8.03 16.80
CA THR A 48 -10.15 8.82 15.61
C THR A 48 -8.78 9.47 15.80
N GLY A 49 -7.86 9.24 14.87
CA GLY A 49 -6.47 9.71 14.95
C GLY A 49 -5.53 8.80 15.75
N ALA A 50 -6.01 7.66 16.27
CA ALA A 50 -5.13 6.66 16.84
C ALA A 50 -4.24 6.03 15.77
N THR A 51 -3.00 5.71 16.15
CA THR A 51 -2.11 4.89 15.32
C THR A 51 -2.58 3.44 15.37
N VAL A 52 -2.62 2.78 14.23
CA VAL A 52 -3.00 1.37 14.10
C VAL A 52 -1.78 0.62 13.60
N GLU A 53 -1.31 -0.36 14.37
CA GLU A 53 -0.25 -1.27 13.95
C GLU A 53 -0.88 -2.55 13.40
N PHE A 54 -0.40 -3.02 12.25
CA PHE A 54 -0.86 -4.27 11.65
C PHE A 54 0.25 -5.30 11.69
N ASP A 55 0.10 -6.36 12.49
CA ASP A 55 1.09 -7.44 12.55
C ASP A 55 1.09 -8.34 11.28
N SER A 56 -0.05 -8.37 10.58
CA SER A 56 -0.28 -9.25 9.42
C SER A 56 0.12 -8.58 8.10
N VAL A 57 1.37 -8.13 7.99
CA VAL A 57 1.91 -7.61 6.72
C VAL A 57 2.44 -8.77 5.87
N LEU A 58 1.89 -8.94 4.68
CA LEU A 58 2.22 -10.02 3.75
C LEU A 58 3.36 -9.62 2.80
N MET A 59 3.42 -8.35 2.43
CA MET A 59 4.41 -7.85 1.47
C MET A 59 4.71 -6.39 1.73
N VAL A 60 5.98 -6.00 1.60
CA VAL A 60 6.43 -4.61 1.55
C VAL A 60 7.31 -4.46 0.33
N VAL A 61 7.00 -3.48 -0.51
CA VAL A 61 7.81 -3.11 -1.66
C VAL A 61 8.33 -1.71 -1.41
N ASN A 62 9.63 -1.52 -1.60
CA ASN A 62 10.33 -0.26 -1.46
C ASN A 62 11.19 -0.03 -2.70
N GLY A 63 10.55 0.37 -3.80
CA GLY A 63 11.20 0.53 -5.11
C GLY A 63 11.67 -0.81 -5.66
N GLU A 64 12.98 -1.07 -5.60
CA GLU A 64 13.59 -2.33 -6.07
C GLU A 64 13.64 -3.42 -4.97
N ASP A 65 13.51 -3.04 -3.70
CA ASP A 65 13.50 -3.99 -2.57
C ASP A 65 12.08 -4.52 -2.34
N VAL A 66 11.89 -5.83 -2.54
CA VAL A 66 10.61 -6.51 -2.32
C VAL A 66 10.77 -7.51 -1.20
N LYS A 67 10.13 -7.25 -0.06
CA LYS A 67 10.04 -8.18 1.07
C LYS A 67 8.71 -8.89 1.02
N ILE A 68 8.75 -10.19 0.74
CA ILE A 68 7.57 -11.06 0.77
C ILE A 68 7.65 -11.90 2.04
N GLY A 69 6.59 -11.85 2.84
CA GLY A 69 6.44 -12.68 4.02
C GLY A 69 5.99 -14.09 3.65
N ALA A 70 6.57 -15.08 4.32
CA ALA A 70 6.10 -16.47 4.26
C ALA A 70 5.99 -17.00 5.70
N PRO A 71 4.90 -16.71 6.45
CA PRO A 71 3.59 -16.16 6.04
C PRO A 71 3.40 -14.64 6.20
N VAL A 72 4.23 -13.97 7.00
CA VAL A 72 4.22 -12.51 7.24
C VAL A 72 5.65 -11.97 7.23
N VAL A 73 5.82 -10.68 6.93
CA VAL A 73 7.13 -10.01 6.96
C VAL A 73 7.47 -9.69 8.42
N ALA A 74 8.42 -10.42 9.00
CA ALA A 74 8.86 -10.20 10.37
C ALA A 74 9.44 -8.78 10.53
N GLY A 75 8.87 -7.98 11.44
CA GLY A 75 9.31 -6.61 11.73
C GLY A 75 8.66 -5.52 10.89
N ALA A 76 7.69 -5.84 10.03
CA ALA A 76 6.80 -4.84 9.44
C ALA A 76 5.75 -4.43 10.49
N LYS A 77 5.65 -3.13 10.79
CA LYS A 77 4.73 -2.53 11.77
C LYS A 77 4.12 -1.28 11.18
#